data_AF-A0A1B6JSI3-F1
#
_entry.id   AF-A0A1B6JSI3-F1
#
_cell.length_a   1.000
_cell.length_b   1.000
_cell.length_c   1.000
_cell.angle_alpha   90.00
_cell.angle_beta   90.00
_cell.angle_gamma   90.00
#
_symmetry.space_group_name_H-M   'P 1'
#
loop_
_entity.id
_entity.type
_entity.pdbx_description
1 polymer ?
#
loop_
_entity_poly.entity_id
_entity_poly.type
_entity_poly.pdbx_seq_one_letter_code
_entity_poly.pdbx_strand_id
1 'polypeptide(L)'
;PGVRHCPPKNSAPIRYFYLFFTNAIWNMFVTETNLHAHREINRKRASGEMKASSRLLKWIDVTVKEMKKFMSILINMGLIHKNNIEDYWKTTRSRAIPFFPSVMSLKRFQSIASMFHLSSVPTLERGMAGYDPW
;
A
#
# COMPACT_ATOMS: atom_id res chain seq x y z
N PRO A 1 -7.50 23.29 -25.08
CA PRO A 1 -6.74 23.01 -23.82
C PRO A 1 -7.72 22.85 -22.65
N GLY A 2 -7.65 21.72 -21.93
CA GLY A 2 -8.57 21.40 -20.83
C GLY A 2 -8.64 19.90 -20.56
N VAL A 3 -9.12 19.50 -19.37
CA VAL A 3 -9.30 18.08 -18.99
C VAL A 3 -10.29 17.42 -19.94
N ARG A 4 -9.82 16.42 -20.70
CA ARG A 4 -10.69 15.57 -21.53
C ARG A 4 -11.30 14.48 -20.64
N HIS A 5 -12.57 14.14 -20.86
CA HIS A 5 -13.31 13.11 -20.10
C HIS A 5 -13.51 13.40 -18.60
N CYS A 6 -13.57 14.67 -18.21
CA CYS A 6 -13.91 15.05 -16.84
C CYS A 6 -15.36 14.63 -16.50
N PRO A 7 -15.61 13.96 -15.35
CA PRO A 7 -16.96 13.73 -14.86
C PRO A 7 -17.74 15.05 -14.73
N PRO A 8 -19.08 15.02 -14.76
CA PRO A 8 -19.90 16.20 -14.48
C PRO A 8 -19.49 16.87 -13.17
N LYS A 9 -19.50 18.22 -13.11
CA LYS A 9 -19.01 19.00 -11.95
C LYS A 9 -19.56 18.53 -10.59
N ASN A 10 -20.81 18.05 -10.56
CA ASN A 10 -21.49 17.58 -9.35
C ASN A 10 -21.32 16.06 -9.09
N SER A 11 -20.35 15.41 -9.73
CA SER A 11 -20.04 13.99 -9.49
C SER A 11 -19.48 13.78 -8.09
N ALA A 12 -19.70 12.59 -7.54
CA ALA A 12 -19.10 12.21 -6.26
C ALA A 12 -17.55 12.26 -6.35
N PRO A 13 -16.83 12.70 -5.29
CA PRO A 13 -15.37 12.80 -5.28
C PRO A 13 -14.64 11.54 -5.75
N ILE A 14 -15.19 10.36 -5.43
CA ILE A 14 -14.63 9.07 -5.84
C ILE A 14 -14.57 8.87 -7.36
N ARG A 15 -15.45 9.54 -8.13
CA ARG A 15 -15.43 9.48 -9.60
C ARG A 15 -14.19 10.16 -10.16
N TYR A 16 -13.79 11.29 -9.59
CA TYR A 16 -12.56 11.99 -9.96
C TYR A 16 -11.32 11.20 -9.54
N PHE A 17 -11.34 10.59 -8.35
CA PHE A 17 -10.25 9.74 -7.88
C PHE A 17 -9.95 8.58 -8.85
N TYR A 18 -10.99 7.93 -9.37
CA TYR A 18 -10.83 6.83 -10.32
C TYR A 18 -10.38 7.24 -11.74
N LEU A 19 -10.26 8.54 -12.04
CA LEU A 19 -9.55 8.99 -13.25
C LEU A 19 -8.05 8.69 -13.18
N PHE A 20 -7.48 8.71 -11.97
CA PHE A 20 -6.05 8.49 -11.74
C PHE A 20 -5.78 7.05 -11.30
N PHE A 21 -6.61 6.51 -10.41
CA PHE A 21 -6.48 5.15 -9.90
C PHE A 21 -7.33 4.16 -10.70
N THR A 22 -6.89 3.91 -11.93
CA THR A 22 -7.55 2.98 -12.85
C THR A 22 -7.42 1.52 -12.39
N ASN A 23 -8.20 0.61 -12.99
CA ASN A 23 -8.07 -0.83 -12.72
C ASN A 23 -6.66 -1.35 -13.02
N ALA A 24 -5.98 -0.80 -14.02
CA ALA A 24 -4.60 -1.17 -14.34
C ALA A 24 -3.64 -0.80 -13.19
N ILE A 25 -3.78 0.39 -12.61
CA ILE A 25 -2.98 0.82 -11.44
C ILE A 25 -3.26 -0.08 -10.24
N TRP A 26 -4.53 -0.40 -9.96
CA TRP A 26 -4.87 -1.31 -8.86
C TRP A 26 -4.28 -2.71 -9.02
N ASN A 27 -4.36 -3.25 -10.25
CA ASN A 27 -3.79 -4.55 -10.55
C ASN A 27 -2.26 -4.52 -10.44
N MET A 28 -1.61 -3.45 -10.92
CA MET A 28 -0.18 -3.26 -10.77
C MET A 28 0.23 -3.24 -9.29
N PHE A 29 -0.44 -2.45 -8.44
CA PHE A 29 -0.12 -2.40 -7.01
C PHE A 29 -0.18 -3.79 -6.36
N VAL A 30 -1.22 -4.56 -6.68
CA VAL A 30 -1.40 -5.91 -6.16
C VAL A 30 -0.31 -6.85 -6.66
N THR A 31 -0.09 -6.88 -7.97
CA THR A 31 0.91 -7.77 -8.59
C THR A 31 2.31 -7.48 -8.06
N GLU A 32 2.74 -6.23 -8.06
CA GLU A 32 4.10 -5.84 -7.66
C GLU A 32 4.32 -6.06 -6.15
N THR A 33 3.33 -5.75 -5.31
CA THR A 33 3.41 -5.99 -3.86
C THR A 33 3.51 -7.49 -3.54
N ASN A 34 2.68 -8.32 -4.16
CA ASN A 34 2.71 -9.77 -3.91
C ASN A 34 4.01 -10.39 -4.45
N LEU A 35 4.44 -9.98 -5.64
CA LEU A 35 5.70 -10.44 -6.22
C LEU A 35 6.90 -10.08 -5.34
N HIS A 36 6.95 -8.85 -4.82
CA HIS A 36 7.98 -8.42 -3.89
C HIS A 36 7.98 -9.26 -2.61
N ALA A 37 6.81 -9.50 -2.01
CA ALA A 37 6.69 -10.32 -0.81
C ALA A 37 7.20 -11.75 -1.03
N HIS A 38 6.82 -12.40 -2.15
CA HIS A 38 7.29 -13.74 -2.49
C HIS A 38 8.81 -13.77 -2.72
N ARG A 39 9.37 -12.77 -3.39
CA ARG A 39 10.83 -12.63 -3.58
C ARG A 39 11.55 -12.54 -2.24
N GLU A 40 11.11 -11.68 -1.33
CA GLU A 40 11.74 -11.53 -0.01
C GLU A 40 11.60 -12.79 0.85
N ILE A 41 10.46 -13.47 0.79
CA ILE A 41 10.24 -14.76 1.46
C ILE A 41 11.22 -15.80 0.94
N ASN A 42 11.34 -15.93 -0.38
CA ASN A 42 12.23 -16.91 -1.00
C ASN A 42 13.70 -16.59 -0.72
N ARG A 43 14.10 -15.31 -0.82
CA ARG A 43 15.46 -14.85 -0.49
C ARG A 43 15.84 -15.23 0.94
N LYS A 44 15.00 -14.90 1.92
CA LYS A 44 15.25 -15.19 3.34
C LYS A 44 15.24 -16.68 3.67
N ARG A 45 14.43 -17.48 2.96
CA ARG A 45 14.45 -18.95 3.10
C ARG A 45 15.75 -19.52 2.55
N ALA A 46 16.17 -19.08 1.37
CA ALA A 46 17.39 -19.56 0.72
C ALA A 46 18.65 -19.18 1.51
N SER A 47 18.71 -17.99 2.13
CA SER A 47 19.86 -17.55 2.93
C SER A 47 19.85 -18.04 4.38
N GLY A 48 18.81 -18.76 4.83
CA GLY A 48 18.66 -19.19 6.22
C GLY A 48 18.32 -18.07 7.22
N GLU A 49 18.05 -16.85 6.75
CA GLU A 49 17.65 -15.70 7.58
C GLU A 49 16.20 -15.76 8.07
N MET A 50 15.40 -16.70 7.55
CA MET A 50 13.99 -16.83 7.90
C MET A 50 13.80 -17.39 9.31
N LYS A 51 13.58 -16.49 10.28
CA LYS A 51 13.21 -16.87 11.65
C LYS A 51 11.83 -17.56 11.70
N ALA A 52 11.67 -18.57 12.56
CA ALA A 52 10.37 -19.25 12.77
C ALA A 52 9.25 -18.32 13.26
N SER A 53 9.61 -17.23 13.96
CA SER A 53 8.68 -16.20 14.42
C SER A 53 8.44 -15.07 13.40
N SER A 54 9.04 -15.16 12.21
CA SER A 54 8.93 -14.13 11.18
C SER A 54 7.48 -13.90 10.78
N ARG A 55 7.07 -12.62 10.74
CA ARG A 55 5.74 -12.23 10.28
C ARG A 55 5.52 -12.57 8.80
N LEU A 56 6.60 -12.63 8.01
CA LEU A 56 6.56 -13.00 6.60
C LEU A 56 6.10 -14.44 6.37
N LEU A 57 6.26 -15.33 7.34
CA LEU A 57 5.73 -16.70 7.25
C LEU A 57 4.19 -16.75 7.26
N LYS A 58 3.55 -15.67 7.72
CA LYS A 58 2.09 -15.51 7.75
C LYS A 58 1.62 -14.57 6.65
N TRP A 59 2.46 -14.32 5.64
CA TRP A 59 2.07 -13.51 4.49
C TRP A 59 0.91 -14.18 3.76
N ILE A 60 -0.05 -13.34 3.38
CA ILE A 60 -1.18 -13.69 2.55
C ILE A 60 -1.19 -12.66 1.44
N ASP A 61 -1.38 -13.11 0.21
CA ASP A 61 -1.42 -12.22 -0.94
C ASP A 61 -2.53 -11.20 -0.82
N VAL A 62 -2.19 -9.96 -1.18
CA VAL A 62 -3.12 -8.84 -1.17
C VAL A 62 -4.04 -8.96 -2.38
N THR A 63 -5.30 -8.59 -2.20
CA THR A 63 -6.29 -8.48 -3.29
C THR A 63 -6.53 -7.03 -3.65
N VAL A 64 -7.13 -6.73 -4.81
CA VAL A 64 -7.50 -5.35 -5.17
C VAL A 64 -8.40 -4.71 -4.11
N LYS A 65 -9.34 -5.47 -3.55
CA LYS A 65 -10.21 -5.00 -2.47
C LYS A 65 -9.42 -4.61 -1.23
N GLU A 66 -8.44 -5.43 -0.84
CA GLU A 66 -7.60 -5.16 0.31
C GLU A 66 -6.61 -4.01 0.04
N MET A 67 -6.06 -3.90 -1.16
CA MET A 67 -5.20 -2.80 -1.58
C MET A 67 -5.96 -1.46 -1.56
N LYS A 68 -7.23 -1.44 -2.00
CA LYS A 68 -8.10 -0.25 -1.88
C LYS A 68 -8.33 0.16 -0.43
N LYS A 69 -8.53 -0.81 0.47
CA LYS A 69 -8.62 -0.54 1.92
C LYS A 69 -7.32 0.04 2.47
N PHE A 70 -6.19 -0.55 2.12
CA PHE A 70 -4.86 -0.05 2.50
C PHE A 70 -4.63 1.40 2.02
N MET A 71 -4.90 1.69 0.75
CA MET A 71 -4.79 3.05 0.21
C MET A 71 -5.77 4.02 0.85
N SER A 72 -7.00 3.59 1.19
CA SER A 72 -7.95 4.44 1.90
C SER A 72 -7.43 4.85 3.28
N ILE A 73 -6.69 3.97 3.96
CA ILE A 73 -6.02 4.28 5.22
C ILE A 73 -4.90 5.30 4.98
N LEU A 74 -4.03 5.09 3.99
CA LEU A 74 -2.93 6.03 3.70
C LEU A 74 -3.44 7.43 3.36
N ILE A 75 -4.49 7.53 2.54
CA ILE A 75 -5.13 8.82 2.22
C ILE A 75 -5.67 9.46 3.50
N ASN A 76 -6.32 8.69 4.38
CA ASN A 76 -6.88 9.24 5.62
C ASN A 76 -5.79 9.64 6.64
N MET A 77 -4.66 8.94 6.68
CA MET A 77 -3.49 9.33 7.49
C MET A 77 -2.88 10.66 7.01
N GLY A 78 -2.94 10.95 5.71
CA GLY A 78 -2.54 12.25 5.16
C GLY A 78 -3.51 13.39 5.49
N LEU A 79 -4.73 13.07 5.95
CA LEU A 79 -5.72 14.06 6.41
C LEU A 79 -5.70 14.21 7.93
N ILE A 80 -5.50 13.11 8.65
CA ILE A 80 -5.51 13.05 10.11
C ILE A 80 -4.14 12.59 10.56
N HIS A 81 -3.29 13.51 10.99
CA HIS A 81 -1.95 13.15 11.44
C HIS A 81 -1.94 12.66 12.90
N LYS A 82 -1.23 11.56 13.14
CA LYS A 82 -0.82 11.09 14.47
C LYS A 82 0.69 10.91 14.49
N ASN A 83 1.27 10.99 15.69
CA ASN A 83 2.71 10.86 15.89
C ASN A 83 3.22 9.44 15.61
N ASN A 84 2.44 8.41 15.96
CA ASN A 84 2.81 7.02 15.77
C ASN A 84 1.74 6.26 14.97
N ILE A 85 2.15 5.22 14.23
CA ILE A 85 1.23 4.39 13.45
C ILE A 85 0.23 3.67 14.36
N GLU A 86 0.66 3.25 15.55
CA GLU A 86 -0.17 2.58 16.54
C GLU A 86 -1.31 3.48 17.05
N ASP A 87 -1.10 4.80 17.07
CA ASP A 87 -2.10 5.76 17.58
C ASP A 87 -3.38 5.78 16.74
N TYR A 88 -3.29 5.42 15.46
CA TYR A 88 -4.44 5.31 14.57
C TYR A 88 -5.38 4.15 14.95
N TRP A 89 -4.85 3.10 15.58
CA TRP A 89 -5.62 1.92 16.01
C TRP A 89 -5.96 1.91 17.50
N LYS A 90 -5.69 3.00 18.24
CA LYS A 90 -6.06 3.09 19.66
C LYS A 90 -7.57 3.10 19.84
N THR A 91 -8.03 2.39 20.87
CA THR A 91 -9.44 2.29 21.26
C THR A 91 -9.80 3.18 22.45
N THR A 92 -8.82 3.87 23.05
CA THR A 92 -9.05 4.82 24.14
C THR A 92 -10.01 5.92 23.68
N ARG A 93 -11.14 6.09 24.39
CA ARG A 93 -12.26 6.96 23.99
C ARG A 93 -11.84 8.36 23.53
N SER A 94 -10.87 8.98 24.20
CA SER A 94 -10.40 10.34 23.88
C SER A 94 -9.54 10.45 22.61
N ARG A 95 -9.07 9.34 22.05
CA ARG A 95 -8.14 9.30 20.90
C ARG A 95 -8.58 8.36 19.79
N ALA A 96 -9.67 7.62 20.00
CA ALA A 96 -10.16 6.62 19.07
C ALA A 96 -10.66 7.25 17.77
N ILE A 97 -10.19 6.71 16.65
CA ILE A 97 -10.73 7.01 15.33
C ILE A 97 -11.25 5.69 14.75
N PRO A 98 -12.56 5.41 14.84
CA PRO A 98 -13.11 4.09 14.49
C PRO A 98 -12.84 3.62 13.06
N PHE A 99 -12.60 4.56 12.15
CA PHE A 99 -12.28 4.28 10.75
C PHE A 99 -11.12 3.30 10.57
N PHE A 100 -9.94 3.56 11.15
CA PHE A 100 -8.76 2.72 10.93
C PHE A 100 -8.95 1.25 11.35
N PRO A 101 -9.36 0.93 12.60
CA PRO A 101 -9.57 -0.45 13.02
C PRO A 101 -10.74 -1.15 12.32
N SER A 102 -11.77 -0.40 11.87
CA SER A 102 -12.90 -1.00 11.13
C SER A 102 -12.53 -1.39 9.69
N VAL A 103 -11.56 -0.71 9.07
CA VAL A 103 -11.14 -1.00 7.70
C VAL A 103 -10.21 -2.21 7.62
N MET A 104 -9.18 -2.23 8.48
CA MET A 104 -8.13 -3.26 8.50
C MET A 104 -7.47 -3.31 9.88
N SER A 105 -6.94 -4.46 10.31
CA SER A 105 -6.16 -4.55 11.55
C SER A 105 -4.78 -3.89 11.40
N LEU A 106 -4.23 -3.33 12.48
CA LEU A 106 -2.88 -2.74 12.51
C LEU A 106 -1.82 -3.73 12.00
N LYS A 107 -1.91 -4.99 12.44
CA LYS A 107 -0.97 -6.05 12.04
C LYS A 107 -0.99 -6.29 10.54
N ARG A 108 -2.18 -6.31 9.92
CA ARG A 108 -2.30 -6.51 8.48
C ARG A 108 -1.82 -5.27 7.72
N PHE A 109 -2.16 -4.07 8.20
CA PHE A 109 -1.66 -2.81 7.65
C PHE A 109 -0.12 -2.78 7.64
N GLN A 110 0.52 -3.04 8.79
CA GLN A 110 1.98 -3.07 8.89
C GLN A 110 2.61 -4.15 8.01
N SER A 111 1.96 -5.32 7.88
CA SER A 111 2.42 -6.37 6.97
C SER A 111 2.42 -5.90 5.53
N ILE A 112 1.31 -5.32 5.04
CA ILE A 112 1.22 -4.81 3.67
C ILE A 112 2.20 -3.66 3.47
N ALA A 113 2.25 -2.70 4.40
CA ALA A 113 3.17 -1.56 4.34
C ALA A 113 4.63 -1.99 4.22
N SER A 114 5.05 -3.05 4.92
CA SER A 114 6.43 -3.55 4.84
C SER A 114 6.81 -4.13 3.48
N MET A 115 5.84 -4.59 2.69
CA MET A 115 6.05 -5.24 1.39
C MET A 115 5.51 -4.43 0.21
N PHE A 116 4.94 -3.24 0.48
CA PHE A 116 4.30 -2.42 -0.54
C PHE A 116 5.34 -1.99 -1.58
N HIS A 117 5.09 -2.37 -2.82
CA HIS A 117 6.01 -2.16 -3.92
C HIS A 117 5.27 -1.85 -5.21
N LEU A 118 5.87 -1.00 -6.06
CA LEU A 118 5.23 -0.45 -7.26
C LEU A 118 5.96 -0.79 -8.56
N SER A 119 7.16 -1.37 -8.49
CA SER A 119 7.94 -1.74 -9.67
C SER A 119 8.94 -2.82 -9.35
N SER A 120 8.82 -3.96 -10.01
CA SER A 120 9.79 -5.05 -9.93
C SER A 120 11.03 -4.84 -10.79
N VAL A 121 11.08 -3.77 -11.59
CA VAL A 121 12.27 -3.35 -12.33
C VAL A 121 13.29 -2.84 -11.32
N PRO A 122 14.52 -3.38 -11.28
CA PRO A 122 15.57 -2.86 -10.42
C PRO A 122 15.77 -1.37 -10.72
N THR A 123 15.73 -0.53 -9.70
CA THR A 123 16.22 0.84 -9.84
C THR A 123 17.67 0.74 -10.27
N LEU A 124 17.98 1.23 -11.46
CA LEU A 124 19.36 1.25 -11.95
C LEU A 124 20.21 2.04 -10.94
N GLU A 125 21.43 1.60 -10.69
CA GLU A 125 22.30 2.35 -9.80
C GLU A 125 22.70 3.67 -10.46
N ARG A 126 22.91 4.69 -9.62
CA ARG A 126 23.37 6.00 -10.07
C ARG A 126 24.67 5.82 -10.86
N GLY A 127 24.65 6.18 -12.15
CA GLY A 127 25.78 6.05 -13.06
C GLY A 127 25.69 4.91 -14.06
N MET A 128 24.68 4.03 -13.97
CA MET A 128 24.41 3.04 -15.02
C MET A 128 23.63 3.65 -16.19
N ALA A 129 23.90 3.15 -17.40
CA ALA A 129 23.17 3.56 -18.60
C ALA A 129 21.67 3.27 -18.45
N GLY A 130 20.84 4.31 -18.53
CA GLY A 130 19.38 4.23 -18.34
C GLY A 130 18.89 4.63 -16.94
N TYR A 131 19.76 5.03 -16.01
CA TYR A 131 19.35 5.56 -14.71
C TYR A 131 18.50 6.83 -14.85
N ASP A 132 17.28 6.79 -14.32
CA ASP A 132 16.42 7.97 -14.16
C ASP A 132 16.66 8.58 -12.77
N PRO A 133 17.16 9.83 -12.67
CA PRO A 133 17.44 10.48 -11.39
C PRO A 133 16.19 11.01 -10.66
N TRP A 134 14.98 10.81 -11.21
CA TRP A 134 13.72 11.39 -10.71
C TRP A 134 12.73 10.35 -10.17
#